data_AF-A0A7X8CTB2-F1
#
_entry.id   AF-A0A7X8CTB2-F1
#
_cell.length_a   1.000
_cell.length_b   1.000
_cell.length_c   1.000
_cell.angle_alpha   90.00
_cell.angle_beta   90.00
_cell.angle_gamma   90.00
#
_symmetry.space_group_name_H-M   'P 1'
#
loop_
_entity.id
_entity.type
_entity.pdbx_description
1 polymer ?
#
loop_
_entity_poly.entity_id
_entity_poly.type
_entity_poly.pdbx_seq_one_letter_code
_entity_poly.pdbx_strand_id
1 'polypeptide(L)'
;MNTKIIFIPIFALFLASCEKNDILKPDPGQLVLFQVEYVNHAWGYAHSGIVIDSAGKVGYFRLPENWHSPDSLGYISESDMNDNYRQLNDVQITVTKDALLKYYGMLPDASQGKLSKPYNRMFDAGVTVYSGFLYLPSLKKYKQVLIKQWGDWQIDNYSQEAEEIFKWLKSVYTGTLESMHNKQ
;
A
#
# COMPACT_ATOMS: atom_id res chain seq x y z
N MET A 1 -10.73 -7.80 73.07
CA MET A 1 -11.30 -7.21 71.82
C MET A 1 -10.31 -7.46 70.71
N ASN A 2 -10.58 -8.41 69.82
CA ASN A 2 -9.64 -8.79 68.76
C ASN A 2 -9.97 -7.99 67.48
N THR A 3 -9.13 -7.01 67.17
CA THR A 3 -9.25 -6.20 65.96
C THR A 3 -8.79 -7.03 64.76
N LYS A 4 -9.68 -7.26 63.79
CA LYS A 4 -9.35 -7.90 62.52
C LYS A 4 -8.72 -6.87 61.58
N ILE A 5 -7.50 -7.12 61.13
CA ILE A 5 -6.82 -6.31 60.10
C ILE A 5 -7.22 -6.88 58.74
N ILE A 6 -7.89 -6.06 57.92
CA ILE A 6 -8.28 -6.40 56.56
C ILE A 6 -7.16 -5.93 55.62
N PHE A 7 -6.48 -6.87 54.97
CA PHE A 7 -5.55 -6.59 53.88
C PHE A 7 -6.34 -6.36 52.59
N ILE A 8 -6.30 -5.13 52.06
CA ILE A 8 -6.82 -4.80 50.74
C ILE A 8 -5.66 -4.94 49.74
N PRO A 9 -5.72 -5.88 48.78
CA PRO A 9 -4.71 -5.94 47.73
C PRO A 9 -4.96 -4.81 46.74
N ILE A 10 -4.00 -3.88 46.67
CA ILE A 10 -3.95 -2.83 45.64
C ILE A 10 -3.67 -3.52 44.31
N PHE A 11 -4.72 -3.72 43.53
CA PHE A 11 -4.65 -4.19 42.16
C PHE A 11 -4.17 -3.01 41.30
N ALA A 12 -2.85 -2.93 41.09
CA ALA A 12 -2.25 -1.98 40.17
C ALA A 12 -2.65 -2.35 38.74
N LEU A 13 -3.73 -1.75 38.25
CA LEU A 13 -4.10 -1.72 36.83
C LEU A 13 -3.01 -0.95 36.07
N PHE A 14 -2.02 -1.67 35.57
CA PHE A 14 -1.19 -1.20 34.47
C PHE A 14 -2.08 -1.11 33.22
N LEU A 15 -2.76 0.02 33.05
CA LEU A 15 -3.28 0.41 31.75
C LEU A 15 -2.08 0.74 30.88
N ALA A 16 -1.55 -0.30 30.21
CA ALA A 16 -0.72 -0.11 29.04
C ALA A 16 -1.61 0.50 27.95
N SER A 17 -1.73 1.83 27.97
CA SER A 17 -2.22 2.60 26.84
C SER A 17 -1.18 2.44 25.74
N CYS A 18 -1.36 1.43 24.91
CA CYS A 18 -0.62 1.26 23.66
C CYS A 18 -0.88 2.53 22.82
N GLU A 19 0.11 3.41 22.71
CA GLU A 19 0.07 4.57 21.81
C GLU A 19 0.01 4.06 20.36
N LYS A 20 -1.20 3.74 19.89
CA LYS A 20 -1.47 3.35 18.50
C LYS A 20 -1.44 4.56 17.54
N ASN A 21 -0.99 5.72 18.01
CA ASN A 21 -1.14 7.01 17.31
C ASN A 21 0.02 7.38 16.40
N ASP A 22 1.23 6.84 16.61
CA ASP A 22 2.39 7.19 15.78
C ASP A 22 2.43 6.44 14.45
N ILE A 23 1.70 5.32 14.34
CA ILE A 23 1.64 4.52 13.10
C ILE A 23 0.66 5.13 12.09
N LEU A 24 -0.18 6.09 12.50
CA LEU A 24 -1.25 6.65 11.66
C LEU A 24 -0.76 7.67 10.62
N LYS A 25 0.52 8.06 10.66
CA LYS A 25 1.07 9.05 9.73
C LYS A 25 2.27 8.45 8.98
N PRO A 26 2.39 8.71 7.67
CA PRO A 26 3.59 8.37 6.94
C PRO A 26 4.77 9.15 7.51
N ASP A 27 5.95 8.54 7.46
CA ASP A 27 7.19 9.23 7.79
C ASP A 27 7.33 10.49 6.92
N PRO A 28 7.85 11.62 7.44
CA PRO A 28 8.02 12.84 6.65
C PRO A 28 8.87 12.66 5.38
N GLY A 29 9.78 11.68 5.35
CA GLY A 29 10.58 11.34 4.16
C GLY A 29 9.90 10.35 3.20
N GLN A 30 8.73 9.81 3.56
CA GLN A 30 8.02 8.87 2.70
C GLN A 30 7.28 9.61 1.57
N LEU A 31 7.71 9.34 0.34
CA LEU A 31 7.12 9.93 -0.86
C LEU A 31 5.91 9.12 -1.35
N VAL A 32 6.10 7.82 -1.58
CA VAL A 32 5.06 6.94 -2.16
C VAL A 32 4.34 6.17 -1.07
N LEU A 33 2.99 6.19 -1.09
CA LEU A 33 2.16 5.43 -0.16
C LEU A 33 1.51 4.21 -0.81
N PHE A 34 1.01 4.38 -2.04
CA PHE A 34 0.29 3.32 -2.75
C PHE A 34 0.64 3.28 -4.24
N GLN A 35 0.47 2.10 -4.83
CA GLN A 35 0.70 1.86 -6.25
C GLN A 35 -0.30 0.83 -6.78
N VAL A 36 -0.78 1.07 -8.00
CA VAL A 36 -1.42 0.05 -8.84
C VAL A 36 -0.60 -0.08 -10.10
N GLU A 37 -0.11 -1.27 -10.39
CA GLU A 37 0.79 -1.55 -11.50
C GLU A 37 0.22 -2.66 -12.37
N TYR A 38 0.18 -2.45 -13.68
CA TYR A 38 -0.21 -3.42 -14.68
C TYR A 38 0.96 -3.74 -15.59
N VAL A 39 1.25 -5.03 -15.75
CA VAL A 39 2.26 -5.55 -16.69
C VAL A 39 1.65 -6.65 -17.53
N ASN A 40 1.84 -6.58 -18.85
CA ASN A 40 1.50 -7.65 -19.76
C ASN A 40 2.60 -7.83 -20.82
N HIS A 41 2.88 -9.08 -21.16
CA HIS A 41 3.82 -9.46 -22.21
C HIS A 41 3.14 -10.10 -23.42
N ALA A 42 1.86 -10.45 -23.32
CA ALA A 42 1.10 -11.02 -24.42
C ALA A 42 0.75 -9.93 -25.44
N TRP A 43 0.98 -10.22 -26.73
CA TRP A 43 0.57 -9.36 -27.86
C TRP A 43 1.18 -7.95 -27.87
N GLY A 44 2.33 -7.78 -27.19
CA GLY A 44 3.04 -6.52 -27.03
C GLY A 44 3.32 -6.24 -25.55
N TYR A 45 4.44 -5.57 -25.25
CA TYR A 45 4.73 -5.18 -23.88
C TYR A 45 3.84 -4.00 -23.47
N ALA A 46 3.07 -4.18 -22.41
CA ALA A 46 2.35 -3.13 -21.72
C ALA A 46 2.85 -3.04 -20.29
N HIS A 47 3.15 -1.81 -19.85
CA HIS A 47 3.51 -1.53 -18.48
C HIS A 47 2.96 -0.14 -18.12
N SER A 48 2.03 -0.09 -17.18
CA SER A 48 1.40 1.17 -16.79
C SER A 48 0.77 1.08 -15.42
N GLY A 49 0.46 2.22 -14.82
CA GLY A 49 -0.17 2.21 -13.52
C GLY A 49 -0.29 3.59 -12.92
N ILE A 50 -0.70 3.62 -11.66
CA ILE A 50 -0.76 4.84 -10.88
C ILE A 50 0.07 4.71 -9.61
N VAL A 51 0.52 5.85 -9.11
CA VAL A 51 1.16 6.02 -7.81
C VAL A 51 0.41 7.11 -7.04
N ILE A 52 0.19 6.90 -5.75
CA ILE A 52 -0.39 7.89 -4.84
C ILE A 52 0.68 8.28 -3.83
N ASP A 53 1.03 9.56 -3.79
CA ASP A 53 2.06 10.07 -2.88
C ASP A 53 1.52 10.50 -1.51
N SER A 54 2.43 10.90 -0.62
CA SER A 54 2.11 11.32 0.74
C SER A 54 1.36 12.66 0.84
N ALA A 55 1.29 13.43 -0.26
CA ALA A 55 0.42 14.59 -0.37
C ALA A 55 -0.98 14.22 -0.90
N GLY A 56 -1.19 12.96 -1.31
CA GLY A 56 -2.42 12.47 -1.91
C GLY A 56 -2.53 12.76 -3.40
N LYS A 57 -1.47 13.27 -4.05
CA LYS A 57 -1.45 13.47 -5.50
C LYS A 57 -1.34 12.11 -6.18
N VAL A 58 -2.12 11.93 -7.23
CA VAL A 58 -2.03 10.76 -8.10
C VAL A 58 -1.11 11.11 -9.27
N GLY A 59 -0.18 10.22 -9.57
CA GLY A 59 0.64 10.25 -10.78
C GLY A 59 0.39 8.99 -11.62
N TYR A 60 0.54 9.09 -12.94
CA TYR A 60 0.35 7.98 -13.88
C TYR A 60 1.63 7.70 -14.65
N PHE A 61 1.97 6.42 -14.85
CA PHE A 61 3.07 6.02 -15.71
C PHE A 61 2.59 5.09 -16.83
N ARG A 62 3.27 5.17 -17.97
CA ARG A 62 3.09 4.28 -19.12
C ARG A 62 4.42 4.06 -19.81
N LEU A 63 4.75 2.79 -20.00
CA LEU A 63 6.01 2.30 -20.57
C LEU A 63 7.22 3.02 -19.96
N PRO A 64 7.39 2.99 -18.62
CA PRO A 64 8.55 3.57 -17.97
C PRO A 64 9.83 2.89 -18.47
N GLU A 65 10.91 3.66 -18.65
CA GLU A 65 12.16 3.17 -19.24
C GLU A 65 12.99 2.34 -18.26
N ASN A 66 13.10 2.78 -17.01
CA ASN A 66 13.92 2.16 -15.98
C ASN A 66 13.09 1.96 -14.70
N TRP A 67 12.10 1.07 -14.77
CA TRP A 67 11.24 0.81 -13.63
C TRP A 67 11.85 -0.22 -12.68
N HIS A 68 11.91 0.11 -11.41
CA HIS A 68 12.46 -0.72 -10.35
C HIS A 68 11.35 -1.45 -9.59
N SER A 69 11.40 -2.78 -9.58
CA SER A 69 10.50 -3.60 -8.76
C SER A 69 11.10 -3.87 -7.37
N PRO A 70 10.27 -4.14 -6.35
CA PRO A 70 10.75 -4.67 -5.08
C PRO A 70 11.56 -5.96 -5.26
N ASP A 71 12.57 -6.14 -4.41
CA ASP A 71 13.39 -7.34 -4.36
C ASP A 71 12.58 -8.58 -3.90
N SER A 72 13.22 -9.75 -3.86
CA SER A 72 12.57 -11.00 -3.42
C SER A 72 12.09 -10.98 -1.97
N LEU A 73 12.59 -10.04 -1.17
CA LEU A 73 12.15 -9.80 0.20
C LEU A 73 11.07 -8.70 0.25
N GLY A 74 10.62 -8.17 -0.88
CA GLY A 74 9.61 -7.12 -0.99
C GLY A 74 10.11 -5.74 -0.58
N TYR A 75 11.41 -5.47 -0.69
CA TYR A 75 11.97 -4.14 -0.44
C TYR A 75 12.36 -3.43 -1.74
N ILE A 76 12.14 -2.13 -1.79
CA ILE A 76 12.68 -1.24 -2.83
C ILE A 76 13.46 -0.12 -2.14
N SER A 77 14.63 0.25 -2.69
CA SER A 77 15.42 1.32 -2.08
C SER A 77 14.74 2.68 -2.24
N GLU A 78 15.08 3.62 -1.36
CA GLU A 78 14.61 5.00 -1.49
C GLU A 78 15.02 5.63 -2.82
N SER A 79 16.23 5.36 -3.29
CA SER A 79 16.69 5.85 -4.59
C SER A 79 15.85 5.28 -5.74
N ASP A 80 15.67 3.95 -5.77
CA ASP A 80 14.91 3.26 -6.81
C ASP A 80 13.44 3.70 -6.84
N MET A 81 12.83 3.91 -5.66
CA MET A 81 11.48 4.46 -5.56
C MET A 81 11.41 5.88 -6.10
N ASN A 82 12.43 6.70 -5.83
CA ASN A 82 12.51 8.06 -6.38
C ASN A 82 12.75 8.05 -7.90
N ASP A 83 13.51 7.09 -8.43
CA ASP A 83 13.68 6.87 -9.87
C ASP A 83 12.35 6.51 -10.54
N ASN A 84 11.55 5.63 -9.93
CA ASN A 84 10.19 5.33 -10.39
C ASN A 84 9.29 6.58 -10.35
N TYR A 85 9.32 7.32 -9.23
CA TYR A 85 8.46 8.50 -9.04
C TYR A 85 8.75 9.61 -10.07
N ARG A 86 10.01 9.77 -10.49
CA ARG A 86 10.38 10.74 -11.54
C ARG A 86 9.81 10.43 -12.92
N GLN A 87 9.34 9.21 -13.15
CA GLN A 87 8.76 8.76 -14.43
C GLN A 87 7.23 8.95 -14.48
N LEU A 88 6.64 9.55 -13.43
CA LEU A 88 5.21 9.80 -13.37
C LEU A 88 4.84 11.05 -14.19
N ASN A 89 3.73 10.93 -14.92
CA ASN A 89 3.02 12.04 -15.52
C ASN A 89 1.95 12.55 -14.54
N ASP A 90 1.74 13.86 -14.55
CA ASP A 90 0.72 14.49 -13.73
C ASP A 90 -0.69 14.14 -14.21
N VAL A 91 -1.54 13.72 -13.26
CA VAL A 91 -2.98 13.65 -13.45
C VAL A 91 -3.66 14.64 -12.51
N GLN A 92 -4.78 15.23 -12.95
CA GLN A 92 -5.55 16.19 -12.15
C GLN A 92 -6.50 15.45 -11.18
N ILE A 93 -5.94 14.50 -10.43
CA ILE A 93 -6.65 13.71 -9.43
C ILE A 93 -5.87 13.77 -8.13
N THR A 94 -6.60 13.95 -7.04
CA THR A 94 -6.05 13.99 -5.69
C THR A 94 -6.98 13.23 -4.77
N VAL A 95 -6.40 12.45 -3.88
CA VAL A 95 -7.09 11.79 -2.78
C VAL A 95 -7.11 12.75 -1.59
N THR A 96 -8.23 12.83 -0.88
CA THR A 96 -8.31 13.63 0.34
C THR A 96 -7.35 13.10 1.41
N LYS A 97 -6.78 14.00 2.21
CA LYS A 97 -5.85 13.64 3.28
C LYS A 97 -6.48 12.64 4.27
N ASP A 98 -7.76 12.78 4.58
CA ASP A 98 -8.47 11.87 5.48
C ASP A 98 -8.58 10.47 4.91
N ALA A 99 -8.91 10.33 3.62
CA ALA A 99 -8.93 9.02 2.97
C ALA A 99 -7.51 8.42 2.92
N LEU A 100 -6.52 9.22 2.53
CA LEU A 100 -5.12 8.79 2.46
C LEU A 100 -4.62 8.24 3.80
N LEU A 101 -4.82 8.99 4.90
CA LEU A 101 -4.39 8.58 6.24
C LEU A 101 -5.20 7.38 6.76
N LYS A 102 -6.51 7.33 6.46
CA LYS A 102 -7.35 6.18 6.82
C LYS A 102 -6.78 4.88 6.23
N TYR A 103 -6.54 4.84 4.92
CA TYR A 103 -6.05 3.64 4.25
C TYR A 103 -4.57 3.37 4.53
N TYR A 104 -3.76 4.41 4.73
CA TYR A 104 -2.36 4.24 5.13
C TYR A 104 -2.26 3.58 6.51
N GLY A 105 -3.08 4.02 7.46
CA GLY A 105 -3.15 3.44 8.81
C GLY A 105 -3.58 1.96 8.84
N MET A 106 -4.15 1.45 7.75
CA MET A 106 -4.52 0.03 7.59
C MET A 106 -3.36 -0.85 7.08
N LEU A 107 -2.29 -0.26 6.52
CA LEU A 107 -1.15 -1.01 5.97
C LEU A 107 -0.40 -1.89 6.97
N PRO A 108 -0.16 -1.49 8.24
CA PRO A 108 0.48 -2.35 9.22
C PRO A 108 -0.29 -3.65 9.44
N ASP A 109 -1.60 -3.57 9.63
CA ASP A 109 -2.44 -4.76 9.86
C ASP A 109 -2.57 -5.58 8.55
N ALA A 110 -2.70 -4.92 7.39
CA ALA A 110 -2.68 -5.59 6.09
C ALA A 110 -1.36 -6.34 5.82
N SER A 111 -0.23 -5.83 6.30
CA SER A 111 1.10 -6.45 6.14
C SER A 111 1.26 -7.77 6.88
N GLN A 112 0.43 -8.01 7.90
CA GLN A 112 0.40 -9.26 8.66
C GLN A 112 -0.62 -10.26 8.10
N GLY A 113 -1.40 -9.85 7.09
CA GLY A 113 -2.40 -10.70 6.46
C GLY A 113 -1.80 -11.92 5.79
N LYS A 114 -2.46 -13.08 5.97
CA LYS A 114 -2.06 -14.31 5.29
C LYS A 114 -2.27 -14.17 3.79
N LEU A 115 -1.21 -14.38 3.02
CA LEU A 115 -1.28 -14.45 1.56
C LEU A 115 -1.70 -15.86 1.11
N SER A 116 -2.49 -15.94 0.04
CA SER A 116 -2.72 -17.19 -0.67
C SER A 116 -1.42 -17.68 -1.32
N LYS A 117 -1.35 -18.98 -1.63
CA LYS A 117 -0.39 -19.42 -2.65
C LYS A 117 -0.77 -18.76 -4.00
N PRO A 118 0.18 -18.43 -4.86
CA PRO A 118 -0.14 -18.01 -6.22
C PRO A 118 -0.95 -19.10 -6.94
N TYR A 119 -2.01 -18.71 -7.63
CA TYR A 119 -2.81 -19.63 -8.45
C TYR A 119 -3.14 -19.00 -9.80
N ASN A 120 -3.16 -19.83 -10.84
CA ASN A 120 -3.52 -19.39 -12.18
C ASN A 120 -5.04 -19.18 -12.25
N ARG A 121 -5.45 -18.10 -12.92
CA ARG A 121 -6.87 -17.78 -13.11
C ARG A 121 -7.21 -17.40 -14.55
N MET A 122 -6.26 -16.81 -15.26
CA MET A 122 -6.43 -16.29 -16.61
C MET A 122 -5.23 -16.67 -17.48
N PHE A 123 -5.38 -16.46 -18.78
CA PHE A 123 -4.32 -16.58 -19.77
C PHE A 123 -4.26 -15.30 -20.58
N ASP A 124 -3.05 -14.82 -20.84
CA ASP A 124 -2.74 -13.63 -21.65
C ASP A 124 -3.37 -12.31 -21.15
N ALA A 125 -3.85 -12.27 -19.90
CA ALA A 125 -4.45 -11.08 -19.29
C ALA A 125 -3.40 -10.10 -18.75
N GLY A 126 -2.16 -10.57 -18.54
CA GLY A 126 -1.15 -9.86 -17.77
C GLY A 126 -1.44 -9.93 -16.27
N VAL A 127 -0.80 -9.05 -15.50
CA VAL A 127 -0.92 -9.00 -14.04
C VAL A 127 -1.11 -7.55 -13.60
N THR A 128 -2.12 -7.32 -12.77
CA THR A 128 -2.32 -6.08 -12.01
C THR A 128 -1.98 -6.32 -10.53
N VAL A 129 -1.05 -5.55 -9.99
CA VAL A 129 -0.65 -5.57 -8.58
C VAL A 129 -1.16 -4.31 -7.89
N TYR A 130 -1.81 -4.48 -6.75
CA TYR A 130 -2.24 -3.43 -5.83
C TYR A 130 -1.32 -3.49 -4.61
N SER A 131 -0.63 -2.39 -4.32
CA SER A 131 0.38 -2.33 -3.25
C SER A 131 0.22 -1.09 -2.40
N GLY A 132 0.55 -1.24 -1.11
CA GLY A 132 0.96 -0.12 -0.28
C GLY A 132 2.43 -0.23 0.09
N PHE A 133 3.00 0.84 0.63
CA PHE A 133 4.39 0.85 1.07
C PHE A 133 4.54 1.44 2.47
N LEU A 134 5.41 0.82 3.25
CA LEU A 134 5.86 1.31 4.56
C LEU A 134 7.32 1.70 4.45
N TYR A 135 7.65 2.96 4.68
CA TYR A 135 9.04 3.43 4.66
C TYR A 135 9.77 3.06 5.95
N LEU A 136 11.01 2.58 5.82
CA LEU A 136 11.91 2.24 6.90
C LEU A 136 13.13 3.17 6.86
N PRO A 137 13.11 4.31 7.59
CA PRO A 137 14.16 5.33 7.50
C PRO A 137 15.55 4.81 7.85
N SER A 138 15.66 3.89 8.81
CA SER A 138 16.92 3.28 9.23
C SER A 138 17.59 2.48 8.12
N LEU A 139 16.81 1.99 7.15
CA LEU A 139 17.29 1.20 6.01
C LEU A 139 17.28 1.98 4.70
N LYS A 140 16.66 3.16 4.66
CA LYS A 140 16.34 3.91 3.43
C LYS A 140 15.68 3.03 2.38
N LYS A 141 14.68 2.27 2.81
CA LYS A 141 13.95 1.31 1.98
C LYS A 141 12.46 1.39 2.26
N TYR A 142 11.67 1.12 1.24
CA TYR A 142 10.25 0.88 1.36
C TYR A 142 10.01 -0.63 1.42
N LYS A 143 9.18 -1.07 2.37
CA LYS A 143 8.62 -2.42 2.38
C LYS A 143 7.29 -2.41 1.64
N GLN A 144 7.18 -3.24 0.60
CA GLN A 144 5.93 -3.48 -0.09
C GLN A 144 4.98 -4.29 0.80
N VAL A 145 3.75 -3.80 0.90
CA VAL A 145 2.60 -4.53 1.44
C VAL A 145 1.73 -4.94 0.25
N LEU A 146 1.74 -6.23 -0.07
CA LEU A 146 0.90 -6.78 -1.14
C LEU A 146 -0.56 -6.77 -0.70
N ILE A 147 -1.37 -5.96 -1.39
CA ILE A 147 -2.81 -5.84 -1.14
C ILE A 147 -3.57 -6.89 -1.96
N LYS A 148 -3.29 -6.94 -3.27
CA LYS A 148 -3.86 -7.94 -4.18
C LYS A 148 -3.02 -8.05 -5.44
N GLN A 149 -2.98 -9.24 -6.02
CA GLN A 149 -2.53 -9.46 -7.39
C GLN A 149 -3.63 -10.12 -8.20
N TRP A 150 -3.90 -9.67 -9.42
CA TRP A 150 -4.98 -10.16 -10.27
C TRP A 150 -4.54 -10.26 -11.72
N GLY A 151 -4.95 -11.33 -12.42
CA GLY A 151 -4.60 -11.57 -13.82
C GLY A 151 -4.21 -13.01 -14.05
N ASP A 152 -3.17 -13.24 -14.84
CA ASP A 152 -2.65 -14.59 -15.16
C ASP A 152 -2.32 -15.37 -13.89
N TRP A 153 -1.68 -14.71 -12.93
CA TRP A 153 -1.44 -15.21 -11.59
C TRP A 153 -2.14 -14.34 -10.56
N GLN A 154 -2.90 -14.97 -9.65
CA GLN A 154 -3.59 -14.30 -8.57
C GLN A 154 -2.95 -14.62 -7.22
N ILE A 155 -2.87 -13.59 -6.37
CA ILE A 155 -2.50 -13.68 -4.96
C ILE A 155 -3.49 -12.83 -4.18
N ASP A 156 -4.10 -13.44 -3.16
CA ASP A 156 -5.03 -12.77 -2.26
C ASP A 156 -4.37 -12.52 -0.90
N ASN A 157 -4.55 -11.32 -0.35
CA ASN A 157 -4.27 -11.04 1.05
C ASN A 157 -5.60 -11.16 1.84
N TYR A 158 -5.66 -12.08 2.80
CA TYR A 158 -6.89 -12.40 3.55
C TYR A 158 -7.17 -11.49 4.75
N SER A 159 -6.38 -10.43 4.97
CA SER A 159 -6.72 -9.41 5.96
C SER A 159 -7.93 -8.58 5.50
N GLN A 160 -8.77 -8.18 6.46
CA GLN A 160 -9.91 -7.30 6.18
C GLN A 160 -9.42 -5.92 5.69
N GLU A 161 -8.29 -5.47 6.23
CA GLU A 161 -7.63 -4.22 5.88
C GLU A 161 -7.17 -4.21 4.42
N ALA A 162 -6.56 -5.30 3.94
CA ALA A 162 -6.20 -5.40 2.52
C ALA A 162 -7.43 -5.39 1.61
N GLU A 163 -8.55 -6.00 2.02
CA GLU A 163 -9.79 -5.94 1.24
C GLU A 163 -10.33 -4.51 1.13
N GLU A 164 -10.33 -3.76 2.23
CA GLU A 164 -10.79 -2.36 2.24
C GLU A 164 -9.85 -1.43 1.45
N ILE A 165 -8.53 -1.61 1.57
CA ILE A 165 -7.55 -0.90 0.75
C ILE A 165 -7.74 -1.24 -0.72
N PHE A 166 -7.95 -2.51 -1.07
CA PHE A 166 -8.17 -2.94 -2.46
C PHE A 166 -9.38 -2.26 -3.09
N LYS A 167 -10.53 -2.26 -2.40
CA LYS A 167 -11.75 -1.61 -2.89
C LYS A 167 -11.52 -0.13 -3.19
N TRP A 168 -10.83 0.56 -2.29
CA TRP A 168 -10.50 1.97 -2.45
C TRP A 168 -9.50 2.22 -3.59
N LEU A 169 -8.36 1.53 -3.61
CA LEU A 169 -7.36 1.68 -4.67
C LEU A 169 -7.93 1.38 -6.05
N LYS A 170 -8.76 0.34 -6.16
CA LYS A 170 -9.46 0.02 -7.40
C LYS A 170 -10.35 1.18 -7.84
N SER A 171 -11.09 1.82 -6.93
CA SER A 171 -11.90 2.99 -7.25
C SER A 171 -11.07 4.17 -7.73
N VAL A 172 -9.95 4.48 -7.06
CA VAL A 172 -9.04 5.57 -7.48
C VAL A 172 -8.43 5.26 -8.85
N TYR A 173 -8.00 4.02 -9.08
CA TYR A 173 -7.41 3.59 -10.33
C TYR A 173 -8.41 3.70 -11.49
N THR A 174 -9.61 3.13 -11.35
CA THR A 174 -10.67 3.23 -12.38
C THR A 174 -11.01 4.68 -12.69
N GLY A 175 -11.25 5.51 -11.67
CA GLY A 175 -11.54 6.94 -11.89
C GLY A 175 -10.39 7.69 -12.56
N THR A 176 -9.15 7.27 -12.32
CA THR A 176 -7.98 7.84 -13.01
C THR A 176 -7.97 7.49 -14.48
N LEU A 177 -8.17 6.22 -14.84
CA LEU A 177 -8.23 5.79 -16.24
C LEU A 177 -9.35 6.50 -17.01
N GLU A 178 -10.54 6.62 -16.40
CA GLU A 178 -11.69 7.34 -16.99
C GLU A 178 -11.37 8.82 -17.26
N SER A 179 -10.73 9.50 -16.29
CA SER A 179 -10.34 10.90 -16.44
C SER A 179 -9.35 11.16 -17.57
N MET A 180 -8.49 10.17 -17.87
CA MET A 180 -7.51 10.26 -18.95
C MET A 180 -8.14 9.98 -20.31
N HIS A 181 -9.15 9.11 -20.38
CA HIS A 181 -9.86 8.84 -21.63
C HIS A 181 -10.71 10.04 -22.08
N ASN A 182 -11.36 10.73 -21.15
CA ASN A 182 -12.22 11.88 -21.46
C ASN A 182 -11.46 13.17 -21.86
N LYS A 183 -10.12 13.13 -21.89
CA LYS A 183 -9.26 14.26 -22.29
C LYS A 183 -8.71 14.13 -23.72
N GLN A 184 -9.08 13.07 -24.45
CA GLN A 184 -8.75 12.85 -25.86
C GLN A 184 -9.93 13.25 -26.75
#